data_AF-A0A454VZJ3-F1
#
_entry.id   AF-A0A454VZJ3-F1
#
_cell.length_a   1.000
_cell.length_b   1.000
_cell.length_c   1.000
_cell.angle_alpha   90.00
_cell.angle_beta   90.00
_cell.angle_gamma   90.00
#
_symmetry.space_group_name_H-M   'P 1'
#
loop_
_entity.id
_entity.type
_entity.pdbx_description
1 polymer ?
#
loop_
_entity_poly.entity_id
_entity_poly.type
_entity_poly.pdbx_seq_one_letter_code
_entity_poly.pdbx_strand_id
1 'polypeptide(L)'
;MSQAALALTEDRRRSTGESHQALHALLTDPGQPLTIPAARHPEQAQLEAEVFFATCKLGSSSAHPLGIVQVRPEEDQLILRLLNEPYIVHYWAEFLLPRLTGEESDHPQDRVSGVAGLRYRRESRGILLHRPGMPARILLTGFNPRWWERIADRLTSDYDLLQKEPDWTPTEQEAYTALVSSSLQPPSIFSPL
;
A
#
# COMPACT_ATOMS: atom_id res chain seq x y z
N MET A 1 -25.78 8.24 22.97
CA MET A 1 -24.81 8.54 21.90
C MET A 1 -25.38 9.69 21.09
N SER A 2 -24.65 10.81 20.92
CA SER A 2 -25.21 11.99 20.25
C SER A 2 -25.23 11.79 18.74
N GLN A 3 -26.37 12.09 18.11
CA GLN A 3 -26.55 12.05 16.65
C GLN A 3 -25.53 12.95 15.92
N ALA A 4 -25.05 13.99 16.61
CA ALA A 4 -23.98 14.86 16.15
C ALA A 4 -22.64 14.13 15.98
N ALA A 5 -22.20 13.31 16.94
CA ALA A 5 -20.94 12.59 16.83
C ALA A 5 -20.91 11.58 15.68
N LEU A 6 -22.06 10.98 15.35
CA LEU A 6 -22.19 10.11 14.18
C LEU A 6 -21.93 10.88 12.88
N ALA A 7 -22.57 12.04 12.72
CA ALA A 7 -22.39 12.90 11.56
C ALA A 7 -20.93 13.36 11.38
N LEU A 8 -20.25 13.72 12.47
CA LEU A 8 -18.84 14.17 12.42
C LEU A 8 -17.87 13.07 11.97
N THR A 9 -18.25 11.80 12.06
CA THR A 9 -17.37 10.68 11.67
C THR A 9 -17.74 10.04 10.34
N GLU A 10 -18.88 10.40 9.75
CA GLU A 10 -19.52 9.64 8.67
C GLU A 10 -18.64 9.49 7.42
N ASP A 11 -18.03 10.58 6.94
CA ASP A 11 -17.20 10.55 5.73
C ASP A 11 -15.98 9.66 5.90
N ARG A 12 -15.29 9.76 7.05
CA ARG A 12 -14.15 8.90 7.36
C ARG A 12 -14.58 7.44 7.47
N ARG A 13 -15.68 7.12 8.17
CA ARG A 13 -16.18 5.74 8.27
C ARG A 13 -16.48 5.15 6.90
N ARG A 14 -17.12 5.92 6.01
CA ARG A 14 -17.47 5.45 4.65
C ARG A 14 -16.22 5.17 3.82
N SER A 15 -15.19 6.01 3.98
CA SER A 15 -13.96 5.92 3.19
C SER A 15 -12.99 4.85 3.72
N THR A 16 -12.95 4.65 5.04
CA THR A 16 -11.94 3.79 5.69
C THR A 16 -12.52 2.49 6.24
N GLY A 17 -13.83 2.40 6.45
CA GLY A 17 -14.46 1.28 7.12
C GLY A 17 -14.16 1.21 8.62
N GLU A 18 -13.59 2.26 9.22
CA GLU A 18 -13.37 2.37 10.66
C GLU A 18 -14.72 2.40 11.43
N SER A 19 -14.76 1.76 12.60
CA SER A 19 -15.97 1.77 13.43
C SER A 19 -16.20 3.15 14.04
N HIS A 20 -17.47 3.51 14.24
CA HIS A 20 -17.80 4.78 14.92
C HIS A 20 -17.19 4.85 16.33
N GLN A 21 -17.15 3.73 17.07
CA GLN A 21 -16.54 3.69 18.40
C GLN A 21 -15.04 4.02 18.36
N ALA A 22 -14.32 3.52 17.36
CA ALA A 22 -12.89 3.81 17.18
C ALA A 22 -12.66 5.30 16.85
N LEU A 23 -13.47 5.87 15.96
CA LEU A 23 -13.35 7.27 15.55
C LEU A 23 -13.83 8.25 16.62
N HIS A 24 -14.84 7.87 17.41
CA HIS A 24 -15.34 8.70 18.50
C HIS A 24 -14.24 8.98 19.55
N ALA A 25 -13.32 8.04 19.77
CA ALA A 25 -12.19 8.24 20.66
C ALA A 25 -11.18 9.30 20.15
N LEU A 26 -11.25 9.64 18.85
CA LEU A 26 -10.37 10.61 18.19
C LEU A 26 -11.02 11.99 18.03
N LEU A 27 -12.29 12.17 18.43
CA LEU A 27 -12.96 13.47 18.40
C LEU A 27 -12.40 14.37 19.50
N THR A 28 -11.42 15.20 19.15
CA THR A 28 -10.79 16.17 20.06
C THR A 28 -11.49 17.52 20.06
N ASP A 29 -12.14 17.91 18.94
CA ASP A 29 -12.84 19.20 18.79
C ASP A 29 -14.35 18.99 18.60
N PRO A 30 -15.20 19.41 19.55
CA PRO A 30 -16.65 19.29 19.43
C PRO A 30 -17.18 20.19 18.31
N GLY A 31 -17.49 19.59 17.16
CA GLY A 31 -18.21 20.25 16.05
C GLY A 31 -17.49 20.22 14.71
N GLN A 32 -16.22 19.79 14.67
CA GLN A 32 -15.49 19.62 13.40
C GLN A 32 -15.58 18.18 12.90
N PRO A 33 -15.81 17.95 11.59
CA PRO A 33 -15.74 16.63 11.01
C PRO A 33 -14.35 16.02 11.18
N LEU A 34 -14.30 14.75 11.57
CA LEU A 34 -13.05 14.01 11.67
C LEU A 34 -12.53 13.69 10.27
N THR A 35 -11.38 14.25 9.94
CA THR A 35 -10.74 14.05 8.64
C THR A 35 -9.89 12.77 8.62
N ILE A 36 -9.59 12.31 7.40
CA ILE A 36 -8.54 11.33 7.16
C ILE A 36 -7.20 12.06 7.33
N PRO A 37 -6.29 11.59 8.21
CA PRO A 37 -5.00 12.23 8.40
C PRO A 37 -4.19 12.15 7.11
N ALA A 38 -3.51 13.24 6.78
CA ALA A 38 -2.50 13.22 5.72
C ALA A 38 -1.25 12.45 6.22
N ALA A 39 -0.54 11.82 5.29
CA ALA A 39 0.78 11.28 5.57
C ALA A 39 1.71 12.41 6.06
N ARG A 40 2.44 12.17 7.16
CA ARG A 40 3.40 13.15 7.70
C ARG A 40 4.55 13.42 6.75
N HIS A 41 4.93 12.40 5.97
CA HIS A 41 6.09 12.41 5.09
C HIS A 41 5.67 12.14 3.63
N PRO A 42 6.20 12.88 2.64
CA PRO A 42 5.93 12.62 1.22
C PRO A 42 6.25 11.18 0.80
N GLU A 43 7.29 10.58 1.39
CA GLU A 43 7.72 9.21 1.14
C GLU A 43 6.63 8.19 1.53
N GLN A 44 5.82 8.50 2.55
CA GLN A 44 4.68 7.66 2.93
C GLN A 44 3.57 7.76 1.89
N ALA A 45 3.16 8.97 1.51
CA ALA A 45 2.13 9.14 0.47
C ALA A 45 2.54 8.47 -0.85
N GLN A 46 3.82 8.55 -1.20
CA GLN A 46 4.37 7.88 -2.36
C GLN A 46 4.31 6.36 -2.24
N LEU A 47 4.79 5.78 -1.13
CA LEU A 47 4.72 4.33 -0.93
C LEU A 47 3.28 3.82 -0.96
N GLU A 48 2.35 4.53 -0.31
CA GLU A 48 0.92 4.20 -0.32
C GLU A 48 0.34 4.20 -1.74
N ALA A 49 0.65 5.24 -2.53
CA ALA A 49 0.22 5.33 -3.93
C ALA A 49 0.79 4.18 -4.76
N GLU A 50 2.08 3.87 -4.64
CA GLU A 50 2.73 2.80 -5.42
C GLU A 50 2.16 1.42 -5.07
N VAL A 51 1.93 1.13 -3.79
CA VAL A 51 1.27 -0.12 -3.35
C VAL A 51 -0.16 -0.21 -3.88
N PHE A 52 -0.90 0.89 -3.85
CA PHE A 52 -2.25 0.93 -4.41
C PHE A 52 -2.24 0.69 -5.93
N PHE A 53 -1.41 1.40 -6.69
CA PHE A 53 -1.31 1.24 -8.14
C PHE A 53 -0.87 -0.17 -8.54
N ALA A 54 0.11 -0.75 -7.84
CA ALA A 54 0.55 -2.11 -8.09
C ALA A 54 -0.58 -3.14 -7.89
N THR A 55 -1.43 -2.92 -6.90
CA THR A 55 -2.55 -3.83 -6.58
C THR A 55 -3.81 -3.59 -7.41
N CYS A 56 -3.96 -2.42 -8.05
CA CYS A 56 -5.11 -2.06 -8.90
C CYS A 56 -5.36 -2.99 -10.10
N LYS A 57 -4.45 -3.91 -10.44
CA LYS A 57 -4.70 -4.92 -11.48
C LYS A 57 -5.68 -6.02 -11.01
N LEU A 58 -6.12 -6.01 -9.74
CA LEU A 58 -7.14 -6.91 -9.21
C LEU A 58 -8.51 -6.42 -9.67
N GLY A 59 -8.86 -6.74 -10.91
CA GLY A 59 -10.18 -6.44 -11.43
C GLY A 59 -11.25 -7.16 -10.62
N SER A 60 -12.13 -6.45 -9.93
CA SER A 60 -13.41 -7.03 -9.53
C SER A 60 -14.44 -5.97 -9.14
N SER A 61 -15.67 -6.18 -9.61
CA SER A 61 -16.91 -5.69 -9.02
C SER A 61 -17.24 -6.50 -7.76
N SER A 62 -16.34 -6.52 -6.78
CA SER A 62 -16.54 -7.21 -5.50
C SER A 62 -17.00 -6.24 -4.41
N ALA A 63 -17.56 -6.78 -3.32
CA ALA A 63 -17.91 -5.99 -2.15
C ALA A 63 -16.67 -5.37 -1.46
N HIS A 64 -15.48 -5.89 -1.75
CA HIS A 64 -14.20 -5.44 -1.18
C HIS A 64 -13.18 -5.26 -2.31
N PRO A 65 -13.18 -4.11 -3.00
CA PRO A 65 -12.20 -3.81 -4.03
C PRO A 65 -10.78 -4.07 -3.53
N LEU A 66 -9.95 -4.68 -4.39
CA LEU A 66 -8.57 -5.08 -4.08
C LEU A 66 -8.45 -6.07 -2.89
N GLY A 67 -9.56 -6.63 -2.41
CA GLY A 67 -9.63 -7.43 -1.19
C GLY A 67 -9.47 -6.62 0.10
N ILE A 68 -9.58 -5.29 0.06
CA ILE A 68 -9.46 -4.42 1.23
C ILE A 68 -10.81 -4.33 1.95
N VAL A 69 -10.83 -4.76 3.21
CA VAL A 69 -12.02 -4.72 4.08
C VAL A 69 -12.06 -3.43 4.89
N GLN A 70 -10.90 -2.94 5.31
CA GLN A 70 -10.78 -1.76 6.14
C GLN A 70 -9.42 -1.11 5.92
N VAL A 71 -9.41 0.21 5.91
CA VAL A 71 -8.24 1.07 5.91
C VAL A 71 -8.20 1.77 7.26
N ARG A 72 -7.03 1.89 7.88
CA ARG A 72 -6.83 2.73 9.04
C ARG A 72 -5.60 3.60 8.76
N PRO A 73 -5.83 4.86 8.35
CA PRO A 73 -4.77 5.81 8.08
C PRO A 73 -4.23 6.39 9.39
N GLU A 74 -2.91 6.43 9.52
CA GLU A 74 -2.16 7.11 10.58
C GLU A 74 -1.09 8.00 9.95
N GLU A 75 -0.63 9.01 10.69
CA GLU A 75 0.34 9.99 10.18
C GLU A 75 1.67 9.37 9.74
N ASP A 76 2.08 8.24 10.34
CA ASP A 76 3.35 7.56 10.08
C ASP A 76 3.18 6.15 9.49
N GLN A 77 1.94 5.69 9.28
CA GLN A 77 1.63 4.34 8.82
C GLN A 77 0.24 4.23 8.20
N LEU A 78 0.12 3.41 7.16
CA LEU A 78 -1.17 2.92 6.67
C LEU A 78 -1.41 1.48 7.14
N ILE A 79 -2.53 1.21 7.82
CA ILE A 79 -2.90 -0.15 8.21
C ILE A 79 -4.05 -0.61 7.30
N LEU A 80 -3.84 -1.72 6.62
CA LEU A 80 -4.83 -2.33 5.73
C LEU A 80 -5.28 -3.68 6.30
N ARG A 81 -6.59 -3.87 6.41
CA ARG A 81 -7.17 -5.18 6.70
C ARG A 81 -7.65 -5.80 5.40
N LEU A 82 -7.01 -6.89 5.00
CA LEU A 82 -7.37 -7.64 3.80
C LEU A 82 -8.39 -8.73 4.13
N LEU A 83 -9.08 -9.21 3.10
CA LEU A 83 -9.87 -10.44 3.16
C LEU A 83 -8.99 -11.62 3.55
N ASN A 84 -9.52 -12.50 4.40
CA ASN A 84 -8.83 -13.71 4.84
C ASN A 84 -8.92 -14.81 3.78
N GLU A 85 -8.49 -14.51 2.57
CA GLU A 85 -8.60 -15.39 1.41
C GLU A 85 -7.20 -15.59 0.80
N PRO A 86 -6.70 -16.84 0.69
CA PRO A 86 -5.34 -17.10 0.22
C PRO A 86 -5.02 -16.47 -1.14
N TYR A 87 -6.00 -16.38 -2.05
CA TYR A 87 -5.78 -15.81 -3.37
C TYR A 87 -5.59 -14.28 -3.33
N ILE A 88 -6.25 -13.56 -2.41
CA ILE A 88 -6.03 -12.13 -2.19
C ILE A 88 -4.61 -11.91 -1.69
N VAL A 89 -4.17 -12.69 -0.71
CA VAL A 89 -2.80 -12.62 -0.18
C VAL A 89 -1.78 -12.96 -1.26
N HIS A 90 -2.07 -13.97 -2.09
CA HIS A 90 -1.23 -14.35 -3.22
C HIS A 90 -1.05 -13.20 -4.20
N TYR A 91 -2.15 -12.62 -4.64
CA TYR A 91 -2.16 -11.51 -5.56
C TYR A 91 -1.38 -10.30 -5.00
N TRP A 92 -1.64 -9.93 -3.74
CA TRP A 92 -0.90 -8.84 -3.10
C TRP A 92 0.60 -9.11 -3.08
N ALA A 93 1.05 -10.30 -2.70
CA ALA A 93 2.47 -10.64 -2.71
C ALA A 93 3.06 -10.65 -4.14
N GLU A 94 2.34 -11.21 -5.11
CA GLU A 94 2.78 -11.31 -6.51
C GLU A 94 2.98 -9.95 -7.17
N PHE A 95 2.09 -8.99 -6.92
CA PHE A 95 2.15 -7.67 -7.54
C PHE A 95 2.95 -6.65 -6.75
N LEU A 96 3.24 -6.90 -5.48
CA LEU A 96 4.02 -5.97 -4.66
C LEU A 96 5.50 -6.30 -4.61
N LEU A 97 5.86 -7.58 -4.52
CA LEU A 97 7.25 -7.97 -4.32
C LEU A 97 8.09 -7.61 -5.57
N PRO A 98 9.19 -6.86 -5.40
CA PRO A 98 10.01 -6.42 -6.52
C PRO A 98 10.71 -7.61 -7.16
N ARG A 99 10.71 -7.65 -8.49
CA ARG A 99 11.39 -8.67 -9.27
C ARG A 99 11.93 -8.11 -10.58
N LEU A 100 13.06 -8.63 -11.02
CA LEU A 100 13.64 -8.25 -12.30
C LEU A 100 12.73 -8.72 -13.44
N THR A 101 12.54 -7.87 -14.43
CA THR A 101 11.96 -8.27 -15.71
C THR A 101 13.10 -8.78 -16.59
N GLY A 102 12.95 -10.00 -17.14
CA GLY A 102 14.02 -10.71 -17.85
C GLY A 102 14.38 -10.13 -19.22
N GLU A 103 13.66 -9.11 -19.68
CA GLU A 103 13.98 -8.38 -20.91
C GLU A 103 14.71 -7.08 -20.53
N GLU A 104 15.81 -6.78 -21.21
CA GLU A 104 16.47 -5.47 -21.14
C GLU A 104 15.48 -4.42 -21.63
N SER A 105 14.62 -3.92 -20.74
CA SER A 105 13.78 -2.78 -21.08
C SER A 105 14.70 -1.58 -21.31
N ASP A 106 14.47 -0.92 -22.45
CA ASP A 106 15.08 0.36 -22.80
C ASP A 106 14.79 1.43 -21.72
N HIS A 107 13.71 1.26 -20.96
CA HIS A 107 13.32 2.16 -19.88
C HIS A 107 13.66 1.58 -18.50
N PRO A 108 14.51 2.28 -17.70
CA PRO A 108 14.90 1.82 -16.37
C PRO A 108 13.74 1.49 -15.43
N GLN A 109 12.63 2.24 -15.54
CA GLN A 109 11.42 2.05 -14.72
C GLN A 109 10.72 0.70 -14.94
N ASP A 110 10.91 0.06 -16.10
CA ASP A 110 10.26 -1.21 -16.45
C ASP A 110 11.15 -2.42 -16.17
N ARG A 111 12.40 -2.20 -15.73
CA ARG A 111 13.35 -3.26 -15.36
C ARG A 111 12.96 -3.98 -14.06
N VAL A 112 12.13 -3.35 -13.25
CA VAL A 112 11.60 -3.91 -12.01
C VAL A 112 10.08 -3.92 -12.11
N SER A 113 9.49 -5.12 -12.01
CA SER A 113 8.06 -5.24 -11.77
C SER A 113 7.78 -5.34 -10.28
N GLY A 114 6.58 -4.92 -9.87
CA GLY A 114 6.24 -4.74 -8.46
C GLY A 114 6.63 -3.34 -7.96
N VAL A 115 6.79 -3.20 -6.64
CA VAL A 115 7.16 -1.92 -6.03
C VAL A 115 8.67 -1.92 -5.75
N ALA A 116 9.42 -1.10 -6.48
CA ALA A 116 10.88 -1.01 -6.34
C ALA A 116 11.29 -0.67 -4.90
N GLY A 117 12.29 -1.38 -4.38
CA GLY A 117 12.81 -1.21 -3.02
C GLY A 117 11.87 -1.71 -1.91
N LEU A 118 10.70 -2.27 -2.26
CA LEU A 118 9.78 -2.79 -1.24
C LEU A 118 10.38 -4.01 -0.57
N ARG A 119 10.37 -3.99 0.76
CA ARG A 119 10.71 -5.12 1.62
C ARG A 119 9.55 -5.39 2.55
N TYR A 120 9.48 -6.62 3.05
CA TYR A 120 8.50 -6.98 4.05
C TYR A 120 9.18 -7.62 5.25
N ARG A 121 8.55 -7.48 6.42
CA ARG A 121 8.87 -8.25 7.60
C ARG A 121 7.60 -8.72 8.28
N ARG A 122 7.67 -9.87 8.94
CA ARG A 122 6.58 -10.35 9.78
C ARG A 122 6.54 -9.57 11.08
N GLU A 123 5.34 -9.14 11.45
CA GLU A 123 5.05 -8.61 12.78
C GLU A 123 3.97 -9.46 13.47
N SER A 124 3.76 -9.23 14.76
CA SER A 124 2.78 -9.98 15.56
C SER A 124 1.35 -9.86 15.02
N ARG A 125 1.04 -8.78 14.31
CA ARG A 125 -0.31 -8.46 13.81
C ARG A 125 -0.48 -8.67 12.30
N GLY A 126 0.59 -8.99 11.56
CA GLY A 126 0.53 -8.96 10.11
C GLY A 126 1.87 -8.94 9.39
N ILE A 127 1.87 -8.42 8.16
CA ILE A 127 3.04 -8.20 7.33
C ILE A 127 3.27 -6.70 7.22
N LEU A 128 4.41 -6.22 7.70
CA LEU A 128 4.84 -4.84 7.52
C LEU A 128 5.59 -4.71 6.20
N LEU A 129 5.09 -3.87 5.31
CA LEU A 129 5.76 -3.40 4.11
C LEU A 129 6.50 -2.09 4.41
N HIS A 130 7.71 -1.96 3.89
CA HIS A 130 8.57 -0.79 4.08
C HIS A 130 9.60 -0.68 2.97
N ARG A 131 10.25 0.49 2.89
CA ARG A 131 11.45 0.72 2.07
C ARG A 131 12.64 0.96 3.01
N PRO A 132 13.79 0.30 2.78
CA PRO A 132 15.01 0.59 3.52
C PRO A 132 15.34 2.09 3.49
N GLY A 133 15.67 2.66 4.64
CA GLY A 133 16.01 4.09 4.78
C GLY A 133 14.84 5.08 4.76
N MET A 134 13.59 4.62 4.61
CA MET A 134 12.41 5.50 4.57
C MET A 134 11.51 5.32 5.80
N PRO A 135 10.86 6.39 6.30
CA PRO A 135 9.94 6.30 7.44
C PRO A 135 8.62 5.59 7.09
N ALA A 136 8.29 5.50 5.79
CA ALA A 136 7.04 4.98 5.25
C ALA A 136 6.79 3.51 5.58
N ARG A 137 5.58 3.21 6.08
CA ARG A 137 5.19 1.88 6.55
C ARG A 137 3.75 1.56 6.18
N ILE A 138 3.52 0.35 5.69
CA ILE A 138 2.17 -0.18 5.45
C ILE A 138 2.04 -1.53 6.15
N LEU A 139 1.08 -1.68 7.06
CA LEU A 139 0.83 -2.93 7.77
C LEU A 139 -0.38 -3.65 7.18
N LEU A 140 -0.15 -4.84 6.62
CA LEU A 140 -1.20 -5.71 6.12
C LEU A 140 -1.67 -6.68 7.21
N THR A 141 -2.97 -6.73 7.47
CA THR A 141 -3.60 -7.53 8.53
C THR A 141 -4.83 -8.28 8.00
N GLY A 142 -5.47 -9.10 8.85
CA GLY A 142 -6.73 -9.79 8.50
C GLY A 142 -6.57 -11.19 7.91
N PHE A 143 -5.34 -11.64 7.70
CA PHE A 143 -5.02 -12.99 7.21
C PHE A 143 -3.89 -13.62 8.03
N ASN A 144 -3.63 -14.92 7.83
CA ASN A 144 -2.51 -15.61 8.47
C ASN A 144 -1.17 -15.20 7.81
N PRO A 145 -0.23 -14.55 8.53
CA PRO A 145 1.04 -14.09 7.95
C PRO A 145 1.89 -15.20 7.31
N ARG A 146 1.70 -16.46 7.74
CA ARG A 146 2.40 -17.62 7.13
C ARG A 146 2.02 -17.86 5.67
N TRP A 147 0.83 -17.41 5.24
CA TRP A 147 0.46 -17.49 3.83
C TRP A 147 1.37 -16.62 2.98
N TRP A 148 1.63 -15.38 3.42
CA TRP A 148 2.54 -14.47 2.74
C TRP A 148 3.93 -15.07 2.60
N GLU A 149 4.52 -15.57 3.70
CA GLU A 149 5.84 -16.21 3.69
C GLU A 149 5.89 -17.36 2.66
N ARG A 150 4.92 -18.27 2.70
CA ARG A 150 4.84 -19.40 1.76
C ARG A 150 4.69 -18.96 0.31
N ILE A 151 3.95 -17.88 0.06
CA ILE A 151 3.79 -17.33 -1.28
C ILE A 151 5.11 -16.70 -1.74
N ALA A 152 5.76 -15.90 -0.90
CA ALA A 152 7.04 -15.27 -1.21
C ALA A 152 8.13 -16.33 -1.49
N ASP A 153 8.17 -17.43 -0.73
CA ASP A 153 9.08 -18.55 -0.97
C ASP A 153 8.83 -19.22 -2.32
N ARG A 154 7.56 -19.41 -2.69
CA ARG A 154 7.17 -19.95 -3.98
C ARG A 154 7.58 -19.01 -5.13
N LEU A 155 7.23 -17.73 -5.01
CA LEU A 155 7.58 -16.72 -6.01
C LEU A 155 9.09 -16.57 -6.17
N THR A 156 9.88 -16.79 -5.13
CA THR A 156 11.36 -16.84 -5.20
C THR A 156 11.87 -17.98 -6.07
N SER A 157 11.12 -19.07 -6.19
CA SER A 157 11.48 -20.19 -7.05
C SER A 157 11.10 -19.94 -8.51
N ASP A 158 10.05 -19.14 -8.74
CA ASP A 158 9.48 -18.86 -10.06
C ASP A 158 10.08 -17.58 -10.69
N TYR A 159 10.62 -16.66 -9.88
CA TYR A 159 11.10 -15.34 -10.30
C TYR A 159 12.39 -14.92 -9.59
N ASP A 160 13.17 -14.05 -10.24
CA ASP A 160 14.30 -13.33 -9.65
C ASP A 160 13.80 -12.19 -8.75
N LEU A 161 13.25 -12.56 -7.59
CA LEU A 161 12.78 -11.61 -6.60
C LEU A 161 13.95 -10.89 -5.90
N LEU A 162 13.78 -9.59 -5.66
CA LEU A 162 14.78 -8.69 -5.07
C LEU A 162 14.60 -8.50 -3.56
N GLN A 163 13.58 -9.12 -2.96
CA GLN A 163 13.22 -8.99 -1.55
C GLN A 163 14.25 -9.58 -0.57
N LYS A 164 15.19 -10.41 -1.03
CA LYS A 164 16.28 -10.96 -0.21
C LYS A 164 17.37 -9.95 0.09
N GLU A 165 17.52 -8.93 -0.76
CA GLU A 165 18.52 -7.88 -0.56
C GLU A 165 18.10 -7.01 0.63
N PRO A 166 18.97 -6.76 1.62
CA PRO A 166 18.59 -6.01 2.82
C PRO A 166 18.28 -4.54 2.52
N ASP A 167 18.96 -3.99 1.51
CA ASP A 167 18.85 -2.61 1.06
C ASP A 167 18.44 -2.55 -0.42
N TRP A 168 18.39 -1.34 -0.96
CA TRP A 168 18.15 -1.08 -2.37
C TRP A 168 19.24 -1.69 -3.26
N THR A 169 18.83 -2.40 -4.30
CA THR A 169 19.74 -2.76 -5.40
C THR A 169 19.96 -1.56 -6.34
N PRO A 170 21.08 -1.52 -7.08
CA PRO A 170 21.30 -0.48 -8.10
C PRO A 170 20.15 -0.39 -9.11
N THR A 171 19.62 -1.54 -9.56
CA THR A 171 18.51 -1.60 -10.51
C THR A 171 17.22 -1.04 -9.93
N GLU A 172 16.90 -1.34 -8.66
CA GLU A 172 15.73 -0.74 -8.00
C GLU A 172 15.89 0.77 -7.81
N GLN A 173 17.10 1.23 -7.47
CA GLN A 173 17.39 2.65 -7.30
C GLN A 173 17.21 3.41 -8.62
N GLU A 174 17.72 2.86 -9.72
CA GLU A 174 17.55 3.40 -11.08
C GLU A 174 16.07 3.44 -11.48
N ALA A 175 15.34 2.34 -11.30
CA ALA A 175 13.91 2.25 -11.61
C ALA A 175 13.09 3.26 -10.80
N TYR A 176 13.36 3.37 -9.50
CA TYR A 176 12.70 4.31 -8.61
C TYR A 176 12.99 5.77 -8.98
N THR A 177 14.25 6.10 -9.26
CA THR A 177 14.65 7.46 -9.64
C THR A 177 14.01 7.86 -10.97
N ALA A 178 13.93 6.94 -11.93
CA ALA A 178 13.25 7.16 -13.21
C ALA A 178 11.75 7.40 -13.01
N LEU A 179 11.09 6.56 -12.18
CA LEU A 179 9.67 6.70 -11.85
C LEU A 179 9.38 8.06 -11.21
N VAL A 180 10.13 8.43 -10.17
CA VAL A 180 9.98 9.73 -9.49
C VAL A 180 10.17 10.89 -10.48
N SER A 181 11.23 10.84 -11.29
CA SER A 181 11.52 11.89 -12.28
C SER A 181 10.42 12.03 -13.33
N SER A 182 9.80 10.92 -13.75
CA SER A 182 8.68 10.94 -14.70
C SER A 182 7.40 11.51 -14.08
N SER A 183 7.14 11.19 -12.80
CA SER A 183 5.95 11.67 -12.06
C SER A 183 6.00 13.15 -11.69
N LEU A 184 7.20 13.76 -11.72
CA LEU A 184 7.41 15.20 -11.54
C LEU A 184 7.06 16.03 -12.78
N GLN A 185 6.74 15.41 -13.92
CA GLN A 185 6.01 16.12 -14.97
C GLN A 185 4.55 16.25 -14.51
N PRO A 186 4.06 17.47 -14.22
CA PRO A 186 2.64 17.65 -13.99
C PRO A 186 1.91 17.10 -15.23
N PRO A 187 0.85 16.29 -15.08
CA PRO A 187 0.02 15.98 -16.22
C PRO A 187 -0.41 17.33 -16.78
N SER A 188 0.03 17.61 -17.99
CA SER A 188 -0.51 18.70 -18.79
C SER A 188 -1.93 18.26 -19.11
N ILE A 189 -2.84 18.44 -18.15
CA ILE A 189 -4.26 18.23 -18.35
C ILE A 189 -4.69 19.38 -19.25
N PHE A 190 -4.39 19.25 -20.54
CA PHE A 190 -5.19 19.88 -21.57
C PHE A 190 -6.54 19.21 -21.48
N SER A 191 -7.45 19.82 -20.74
CA SER A 191 -8.87 19.53 -20.80
C SER A 191 -9.36 19.94 -22.21
N PRO A 192 -9.86 19.02 -23.04
CA PRO A 192 -10.67 19.39 -24.18
C PRO A 192 -12.13 19.35 -23.73
N LEU A 193 -12.57 20.44 -23.09
CA LEU A 193 -13.98 20.82 -23.00
C LEU A 193 -14.10 22.30 -23.35
#